data_AF-A0A1V8PRX5-F1
#
_entry.id   AF-A0A1V8PRX5-F1
#
_cell.length_a   1.000
_cell.length_b   1.000
_cell.length_c   1.000
_cell.angle_alpha   90.00
_cell.angle_beta   90.00
_cell.angle_gamma   90.00
#
_symmetry.space_group_name_H-M   'P 1'
#
loop_
_entity.id
_entity.type
_entity.pdbx_description
1 polymer ?
#
loop_
_entity_poly.entity_id
_entity_poly.type
_entity_poly.pdbx_seq_one_letter_code
_entity_poly.pdbx_strand_id
1 'polypeptide(L)'
;MKECNKDFDIDFSPMSDETMSWLDELLMTCKRFNVDYYNASEKDRTFVEAVARKNYGLKQAHANGKAASTVAPFFGIHRAS
;
A
#
# COMPACT_ATOMS: atom_id res chain seq x y z
N MET A 1 5.58 -9.86 48.17
CA MET A 1 4.96 -10.27 46.89
C MET A 1 5.54 -9.35 45.81
N LYS A 2 5.98 -9.90 44.69
CA LYS A 2 6.93 -9.31 43.73
C LYS A 2 6.53 -7.90 43.28
N GLU A 3 7.50 -6.99 43.30
CA GLU A 3 7.45 -5.70 42.63
C GLU A 3 7.35 -5.95 41.12
N CYS A 4 6.22 -5.57 40.51
CA CYS A 4 6.09 -5.57 39.05
C CYS A 4 6.76 -4.31 38.48
N ASN A 5 8.08 -4.23 38.59
CA ASN A 5 8.88 -3.35 37.75
C ASN A 5 9.12 -4.04 36.41
N LYS A 6 8.32 -3.68 35.40
CA LYS A 6 8.75 -3.56 34.00
C LYS A 6 7.83 -2.54 33.35
N ASP A 7 8.25 -1.28 33.37
CA ASP A 7 7.84 -0.33 32.34
C ASP A 7 8.14 -0.99 30.99
N PHE A 8 7.11 -1.57 30.39
CA PHE A 8 7.15 -1.89 28.97
C PHE A 8 7.04 -0.54 28.26
N ASP A 9 8.16 0.14 28.12
CA ASP A 9 8.30 1.24 27.18
C ASP A 9 8.16 0.63 25.78
N ILE A 10 6.91 0.53 25.31
CA ILE A 10 6.62 0.12 23.95
C ILE A 10 6.97 1.33 23.09
N ASP A 11 8.21 1.37 22.62
CA ASP A 11 8.66 2.35 21.64
C ASP A 11 8.02 2.03 20.29
N PHE A 12 7.00 2.82 19.94
CA PHE A 12 6.47 2.81 18.58
C PHE A 12 7.33 3.74 17.73
N SER A 13 8.24 3.13 16.97
CA SER A 13 8.89 3.87 15.87
C SER A 13 7.81 4.38 14.91
N PRO A 14 7.83 5.66 14.53
CA PRO A 14 6.88 6.20 13.58
C PRO A 14 7.01 5.45 12.25
N MET A 15 5.87 5.19 11.62
CA MET A 15 5.83 4.58 10.30
C MET A 15 6.59 5.45 9.29
N SER A 16 7.36 4.83 8.39
CA SER A 16 8.11 5.58 7.38
C SER A 16 7.20 6.34 6.42
N ASP A 17 7.69 7.45 5.88
CA ASP A 17 6.96 8.24 4.86
C ASP A 17 6.58 7.39 3.63
N GLU A 18 7.43 6.43 3.27
CA GLU A 18 7.15 5.48 2.19
C GLU A 18 5.93 4.63 2.51
N THR A 19 5.86 4.08 3.73
CA THR A 19 4.75 3.24 4.18
C THR A 19 3.47 4.06 4.30
N MET A 20 3.55 5.28 4.83
CA MET A 20 2.39 6.19 4.89
C MET A 20 1.86 6.51 3.49
N SER A 21 2.75 6.88 2.56
CA SER A 21 2.37 7.19 1.18
C SER A 21 1.75 5.98 0.46
N TRP A 22 2.24 4.77 0.74
CA TRP A 22 1.65 3.54 0.24
C TRP A 22 0.23 3.32 0.79
N LEU A 23 0.03 3.47 2.10
CA LEU A 23 -1.27 3.31 2.73
C LEU A 23 -2.29 4.34 2.24
N ASP A 24 -1.87 5.60 2.01
CA ASP A 24 -2.71 6.63 1.42
C ASP A 24 -3.19 6.22 0.02
N GLU A 25 -2.31 5.67 -0.82
CA GLU A 25 -2.70 5.20 -2.16
C GLU A 25 -3.72 4.05 -2.08
N LEU A 26 -3.50 3.11 -1.15
CA LEU A 26 -4.41 1.99 -0.93
C LEU A 26 -5.78 2.50 -0.46
N LEU A 27 -5.82 3.39 0.53
CA LEU A 27 -7.06 3.92 1.07
C LEU A 27 -7.84 4.76 0.04
N MET A 28 -7.14 5.59 -0.74
CA MET A 28 -7.73 6.32 -1.86
C MET A 28 -8.33 5.38 -2.90
N THR A 29 -7.64 4.27 -3.20
CA THR A 29 -8.13 3.25 -4.13
C THR A 29 -9.38 2.57 -3.59
N CYS A 30 -9.38 2.14 -2.33
CA CYS A 30 -10.55 1.59 -1.65
C CYS A 30 -11.75 2.54 -1.73
N LYS A 31 -11.55 3.82 -1.43
CA LYS A 31 -12.59 4.86 -1.54
C LYS A 31 -13.12 5.00 -2.96
N ARG A 32 -12.24 5.00 -3.97
CA ARG A 32 -12.62 5.15 -5.39
C ARG A 32 -13.50 4.01 -5.88
N PHE A 33 -13.28 2.79 -5.41
CA PHE A 33 -14.04 1.61 -5.81
C PHE A 33 -15.12 1.22 -4.78
N ASN A 34 -15.33 2.04 -3.74
CA ASN A 34 -16.28 1.78 -2.66
C ASN A 34 -16.09 0.41 -2.00
N VAL A 35 -14.82 0.04 -1.77
CA VAL A 35 -14.42 -1.22 -1.11
C VAL A 35 -14.06 -0.93 0.34
N ASP A 36 -14.82 -1.50 1.28
CA ASP A 36 -14.41 -1.56 2.67
C ASP A 36 -13.36 -2.66 2.84
N TYR A 37 -12.08 -2.26 2.86
CA TYR A 37 -10.96 -3.19 2.82
C TYR A 37 -11.03 -4.30 3.87
N TYR A 38 -11.47 -4.00 5.10
CA TYR A 38 -11.49 -4.98 6.18
C TYR A 38 -12.65 -5.98 6.07
N ASN A 39 -13.76 -5.55 5.49
CA ASN A 39 -14.96 -6.37 5.33
C ASN A 39 -15.11 -6.96 3.91
N ALA A 40 -14.23 -6.60 2.99
CA ALA A 40 -14.28 -7.00 1.60
C ALA A 40 -13.85 -8.47 1.38
N SER A 41 -14.37 -9.04 0.29
CA SER A 41 -13.92 -10.35 -0.19
C SER A 41 -12.42 -10.33 -0.53
N GLU A 42 -11.77 -11.49 -0.51
CA GLU A 42 -10.35 -11.60 -0.93
C GLU A 42 -10.16 -11.12 -2.38
N LYS A 43 -11.13 -11.39 -3.25
CA LYS A 43 -11.12 -10.95 -4.64
C LYS A 43 -11.11 -9.41 -4.74
N ASP A 44 -11.97 -8.74 -3.99
CA ASP A 44 -12.07 -7.28 -4.02
C ASP A 44 -10.84 -6.63 -3.38
N ARG A 45 -10.31 -7.20 -2.29
CA ARG A 45 -9.05 -6.78 -1.68
C ARG A 45 -7.89 -6.90 -2.66
N THR A 46 -7.75 -8.06 -3.30
CA THR A 46 -6.70 -8.31 -4.31
C THR A 46 -6.81 -7.32 -5.47
N PHE A 47 -8.02 -7.00 -5.91
CA PHE A 47 -8.26 -6.01 -6.95
C PHE A 47 -7.78 -4.62 -6.53
N VAL A 48 -8.23 -4.10 -5.37
CA VAL A 48 -7.83 -2.75 -4.93
C VAL A 48 -6.34 -2.66 -4.61
N GLU A 49 -5.74 -3.72 -4.06
CA GLU A 49 -4.30 -3.78 -3.84
C GLU A 49 -3.52 -3.74 -5.15
N ALA A 50 -3.94 -4.50 -6.17
CA ALA A 50 -3.27 -4.49 -7.46
C ALA A 50 -3.35 -3.12 -8.14
N VAL A 51 -4.51 -2.45 -8.03
CA VAL A 51 -4.70 -1.10 -8.59
C VAL A 51 -3.83 -0.09 -7.83
N ALA A 52 -3.85 -0.14 -6.50
CA ALA A 52 -3.03 0.71 -5.65
C ALA A 52 -1.53 0.51 -5.95
N ARG A 53 -1.05 -0.74 -6.03
CA ARG A 53 0.35 -1.07 -6.37
C ARG A 53 0.74 -0.47 -7.72
N LYS A 54 -0.13 -0.57 -8.73
CA LYS A 54 0.15 -0.02 -10.05
C LYS A 54 0.24 1.51 -10.01
N ASN A 55 -0.71 2.18 -9.36
CA ASN A 55 -0.73 3.63 -9.26
C ASN A 55 0.45 4.15 -8.44
N TYR A 56 0.71 3.55 -7.28
CA TYR A 56 1.84 3.88 -6.43
C TYR A 56 3.16 3.75 -7.18
N GLY A 57 3.37 2.62 -7.86
CA GLY A 57 4.56 2.39 -8.67
C GLY A 57 4.72 3.42 -9.80
N LEU A 58 3.63 3.84 -10.45
CA LEU A 58 3.66 4.90 -11.47
C LEU A 58 4.01 6.26 -10.86
N LYS A 59 3.46 6.60 -9.69
CA LYS A 59 3.81 7.84 -8.97
C LYS A 59 5.28 7.85 -8.57
N GLN A 60 5.78 6.74 -8.03
CA GLN A 60 7.18 6.56 -7.67
C GLN A 60 8.11 6.63 -8.88
N ALA A 61 7.75 6.01 -10.00
CA ALA A 61 8.54 6.09 -11.22
C ALA A 61 8.61 7.54 -11.73
N HIS A 62 7.48 8.24 -11.77
CA HIS A 62 7.42 9.64 -12.17
C HIS A 62 8.25 10.54 -11.24
N ALA A 63 8.10 10.40 -9.93
CA ALA A 63 8.85 11.19 -8.94
C ALA A 63 10.38 10.98 -9.05
N ASN A 64 10.79 9.78 -9.46
CA ASN A 64 12.20 9.41 -9.60
C ASN A 64 12.73 9.55 -11.05
N GLY A 65 11.97 10.13 -11.97
CA GLY A 65 12.37 10.28 -13.38
C GLY A 65 12.54 8.95 -14.14
N LYS A 66 11.93 7.86 -13.67
CA LYS A 66 11.96 6.54 -14.29
C LYS A 66 10.80 6.36 -15.26
N ALA A 67 11.01 5.56 -16.31
CA ALA A 67 9.98 5.25 -17.28
C ALA A 67 8.86 4.40 -16.66
N ALA A 68 7.61 4.60 -17.09
CA ALA A 68 6.47 3.79 -16.63
C ALA A 68 6.62 2.29 -16.92
N SER A 69 7.47 1.91 -17.89
CA SER A 69 7.82 0.53 -18.21
C SER A 69 8.63 -0.17 -17.12
N THR A 70 9.27 0.56 -16.20
CA THR A 70 9.97 -0.03 -15.05
C THR A 70 9.01 -0.44 -13.93
N VAL A 71 7.75 -0.02 -14.00
CA VAL A 71 6.71 -0.38 -13.03
C VAL A 71 6.12 -1.73 -13.40
N ALA A 72 6.04 -2.63 -12.41
CA ALA A 72 5.48 -3.97 -12.61
C ALA A 72 4.14 -3.94 -13.38
N PRO A 73 3.88 -4.93 -14.25
CA PRO A 73 2.64 -5.01 -15.00
C PRO A 73 1.44 -5.24 -14.07
N PHE A 74 0.27 -4.72 -14.45
CA PHE A 74 -0.96 -4.96 -13.70
C PHE A 74 -1.37 -6.42 -13.88
N PHE A 75 -1.38 -7.21 -12.79
CA PHE A 75 -1.59 -8.66 -12.82
C PHE A 75 -0.67 -9.43 -13.79
N GLY A 76 0.55 -8.95 -14.03
CA GLY A 76 1.46 -9.58 -15.00
C GLY A 76 1.04 -9.43 -16.47
N ILE A 77 -0.02 -8.65 -16.75
CA ILE A 77 -0.53 -8.44 -18.11
C ILE A 77 0.23 -7.27 -18.75
N HIS A 78 0.91 -7.55 -19.86
CA HIS A 78 1.52 -6.53 -20.70
C HIS A 78 0.48 -5.97 -21.67
N ARG A 79 0.48 -4.64 -21.89
CA ARG A 79 -0.33 -4.05 -22.96
C ARG A 79 0.21 -4.58 -24.29
N ALA A 80 -0.64 -5.20 -25.10
CA ALA A 80 -0.30 -5.50 -26.49
C ALA A 80 0.03 -4.18 -27.20
N SER A 81 1.15 -4.15 -27.91
CA SER A 81 1.62 -2.99 -28.70
C SER A 81 0.84 -2.87 -30.01
#